data_AF-W9H7J1-F1
#
_entry.id   AF-W9H7J1-F1
#
_cell.length_a   1.000
_cell.length_b   1.000
_cell.length_c   1.000
_cell.angle_alpha   90.00
_cell.angle_beta   90.00
_cell.angle_gamma   90.00
#
_symmetry.space_group_name_H-M   'P 1'
#
loop_
_entity.id
_entity.type
_entity.pdbx_description
1 polymer ?
#
loop_
_entity_poly.entity_id
_entity_poly.type
_entity_poly.pdbx_seq_one_letter_code
_entity_poly.pdbx_strand_id
1 'polypeptide(L)' 'MFRRYKVHFSKPSPAQARGRQERDVNVEILKRFLSANGLNGELDRVLPSSAFGIIEVSCTPHLAERLSDMMEVEVVLEA' A
#
# COMPACT_ATOMS: atom_id res chain seq x y z
N MET A 1 -9.16 -15.68 2.50
CA MET A 1 -8.54 -15.55 3.84
C MET A 1 -7.53 -14.42 3.78
N PHE A 2 -7.56 -13.48 4.72
CA PHE A 2 -6.65 -12.34 4.75
C PHE A 2 -5.28 -12.75 5.33
N ARG A 3 -4.21 -12.17 4.78
CA ARG A 3 -2.82 -12.38 5.21
C ARG A 3 -2.12 -11.03 5.33
N ARG A 4 -1.00 -11.02 6.05
CA ARG A 4 -0.22 -9.80 6.27
C ARG A 4 0.82 -9.66 5.17
N TYR A 5 0.90 -8.46 4.63
CA TYR A 5 1.90 -8.09 3.64
C TYR A 5 2.54 -6.76 3.99
N LYS A 6 3.84 -6.65 3.73
CA LYS A 6 4.60 -5.42 3.67
C LYS A 6 4.64 -4.94 2.24
N VAL A 7 4.12 -3.75 1.99
CA VAL A 7 4.10 -3.11 0.68
C VAL A 7 5.10 -1.97 0.72
N HIS A 8 6.15 -2.11 -0.08
CA HIS A 8 7.21 -1.12 -0.20
C HIS A 8 6.84 -0.20 -1.36
N PHE A 9 6.63 1.06 -1.05
CA PHE A 9 6.38 2.09 -2.03
C PHE A 9 7.70 2.72 -2.47
N SER A 10 7.80 2.99 -3.76
CA SER A 10 8.79 3.88 -4.31
C SER A 10 8.72 5.23 -3.58
N LYS A 11 9.89 5.84 -3.32
CA LYS A 11 9.94 7.12 -2.59
C LYS A 11 9.08 8.16 -3.31
N PRO A 12 8.07 8.75 -2.64
CA PRO A 12 7.25 9.76 -3.28
C PRO A 12 8.09 10.96 -3.68
N SER A 13 7.79 11.52 -4.84
CA SER A 13 8.47 12.72 -5.31
C SER A 13 8.31 13.86 -4.28
N PRO A 14 9.29 14.78 -4.16
CA PRO A 14 9.20 15.91 -3.23
C PRO A 14 7.93 16.77 -3.41
N ALA A 15 7.36 16.77 -4.62
CA ALA A 15 6.11 17.44 -4.95
C ALA A 15 4.87 16.78 -4.32
N GLN A 16 4.88 15.47 -4.08
CA GLN A 16 3.79 14.72 -3.42
C GLN A 16 3.88 14.77 -1.89
N ALA A 17 5.09 14.92 -1.35
CA ALA A 17 5.34 14.90 0.09
C ALA A 17 5.13 16.24 0.82
N ARG A 18 4.57 17.29 0.17
CA ARG A 18 4.39 18.68 0.66
C ARG A 18 3.96 18.80 2.14
N GLY A 19 4.88 18.64 3.08
CA GLY A 19 4.64 18.63 4.52
C GLY A 19 3.77 17.48 5.05
N ARG A 20 3.43 16.47 4.23
CA ARG A 20 2.61 15.33 4.65
C ARG A 20 3.49 14.14 5.02
N GLN A 21 3.06 13.36 6.02
CA GLN A 21 3.76 12.13 6.35
C GLN A 21 3.69 11.18 5.15
N GLU A 22 4.84 10.62 4.78
CA GLU A 22 4.99 9.68 3.65
C GLU A 22 3.97 8.53 3.72
N ARG A 23 3.72 8.02 4.93
CA ARG A 23 2.71 7.00 5.20
C ARG A 23 1.32 7.42 4.73
N ASP A 24 0.88 8.64 5.01
CA ASP A 24 -0.45 9.11 4.63
C ASP A 24 -0.60 9.21 3.12
N VAL A 25 0.48 9.61 2.43
CA VAL A 25 0.54 9.64 0.97
C VAL A 25 0.40 8.22 0.40
N ASN A 26 1.18 7.26 0.92
CA ASN A 26 1.14 5.87 0.45
C ASN A 26 -0.21 5.20 0.73
N VAL A 27 -0.81 5.48 1.89
CA VAL A 27 -2.17 4.99 2.22
C VAL A 27 -3.22 5.61 1.29
N GLU A 28 -3.08 6.88 0.92
CA GLU A 28 -3.99 7.51 -0.05
C GLU A 28 -3.85 6.89 -1.45
N ILE A 29 -2.62 6.65 -1.92
CA ILE A 29 -2.34 5.96 -3.19
C ILE A 29 -3.00 4.57 -3.17
N LEU A 30 -2.82 3.80 -2.09
CA LEU A 30 -3.46 2.50 -1.91
C LEU A 30 -4.99 2.62 -2.01
N LYS A 31 -5.62 3.52 -1.25
CA LYS A 31 -7.09 3.68 -1.25
C LYS A 31 -7.63 4.06 -2.63
N ARG A 32 -6.92 4.93 -3.36
CA ARG A 32 -7.28 5.31 -4.73
C ARG A 32 -7.20 4.11 -5.67
N PHE A 33 -6.14 3.32 -5.59
CA PHE A 33 -5.99 2.10 -6.39
C PHE A 33 -7.13 1.11 -6.12
N LEU A 34 -7.45 0.86 -4.85
CA LEU A 34 -8.53 -0.05 -4.47
C LEU A 34 -9.89 0.40 -4.99
N SER A 35 -10.19 1.69 -4.86
CA SER A 35 -11.44 2.26 -5.35
C SER A 35 -11.54 2.22 -6.87
N ALA A 36 -10.44 2.50 -7.58
CA ALA A 36 -10.41 2.49 -9.04
C ALA A 36 -10.55 1.08 -9.63
N ASN A 37 -10.11 0.04 -8.90
CA ASN A 37 -10.15 -1.36 -9.37
C ASN A 37 -11.29 -2.18 -8.74
N GLY A 38 -12.14 -1.58 -7.90
CA GLY A 38 -13.20 -2.30 -7.20
C GLY A 38 -12.70 -3.32 -6.16
N LEU A 39 -11.49 -3.14 -5.63
CA LEU A 39 -10.82 -4.08 -4.71
C LEU A 39 -11.01 -3.74 -3.23
N ASN A 40 -11.95 -2.86 -2.89
CA ASN A 40 -12.15 -2.42 -1.50
C ASN A 40 -12.49 -3.57 -0.53
N GLY A 41 -13.11 -4.66 -1.02
CA GLY A 41 -13.39 -5.86 -0.21
C GLY A 41 -12.18 -6.77 0.03
N GLU A 42 -11.10 -6.56 -0.70
CA GLU A 42 -9.89 -7.38 -0.63
C GLU A 42 -8.88 -6.86 0.43
N LEU A 43 -9.10 -5.65 0.95
CA LEU A 43 -8.34 -5.05 2.05
C LEU A 43 -9.15 -5.14 3.37
N ASP A 44 -8.62 -5.84 4.38
CA ASP A 44 -9.20 -5.86 5.73
C ASP A 44 -8.79 -4.61 6.51
N ARG A 45 -7.49 -4.33 6.62
CA ARG A 45 -6.99 -3.12 7.31
C ARG A 45 -5.57 -2.74 6.92
N VAL A 46 -5.23 -1.47 7.12
CA VAL A 46 -3.84 -0.98 7.14
C VAL A 46 -3.33 -1.03 8.58
N LEU A 47 -2.17 -1.66 8.78
CA LEU A 47 -1.52 -1.83 10.08
C LEU A 47 -0.59 -0.62 10.38
N PRO A 48 -0.28 -0.37 11.66
CA PRO A 48 0.78 0.56 12.01
C PRO A 48 2.13 0.02 11.53
N SER A 49 2.88 0.84 10.80
CA SER A 49 4.25 0.55 10.38
C SER A 49 5.14 1.68 10.87
N SER A 50 6.31 1.33 11.40
CA SER A 50 7.33 2.28 11.85
C SER A 50 8.42 2.51 10.80
N ALA A 51 8.35 1.83 9.66
CA ALA A 51 9.36 1.90 8.61
C ALA A 51 8.98 2.91 7.51
N PHE A 52 9.94 3.76 7.15
CA PHE A 52 9.81 4.68 6.02
C PHE A 52 9.60 3.91 4.71
N GLY A 53 8.70 4.39 3.86
CA GLY A 53 8.37 3.79 2.57
C GLY A 53 7.58 2.49 2.64
N ILE A 54 7.33 1.93 3.82
CA ILE A 54 6.69 0.62 3.98
C ILE A 54 5.36 0.76 4.71
N ILE A 55 4.29 0.29 4.08
CA ILE A 55 3.01 0.08 4.77
C ILE A 55 2.79 -1.40 5.00
N GLU A 56 2.30 -1.74 6.19
CA GLU A 56 1.83 -3.08 6.49
C GLU A 56 0.32 -3.14 6.27
N VAL A 57 -0.16 -4.17 5.59
CA VAL A 57 -1.59 -4.35 5.27
C VAL A 57 -2.02 -5.78 5.54
N SER A 58 -3.27 -5.94 5.94
CA SER A 58 -3.98 -7.21 5.98
C SER A 58 -4.88 -7.27 4.74
N CYS A 59 -4.53 -8.11 3.76
CA CYS A 59 -5.26 -8.22 2.51
C CYS A 59 -5.31 -9.66 1.98
N THR A 60 -6.12 -9.90 0.95
CA THR A 60 -6.15 -11.19 0.25
C THR A 60 -4.89 -11.36 -0.62
N PRO A 61 -4.51 -12.62 -0.94
CA PRO A 61 -3.43 -12.88 -1.91
C PRO A 61 -3.69 -12.23 -3.28
N HIS A 62 -4.95 -12.20 -3.71
CA HIS A 62 -5.33 -11.54 -4.97
C HIS A 62 -4.98 -10.06 -4.97
N LEU A 63 -5.27 -9.34 -3.87
CA LEU A 63 -4.85 -7.94 -3.76
C LEU A 63 -3.33 -7.79 -3.69
N ALA A 64 -2.61 -8.67 -2.99
CA ALA A 64 -1.15 -8.62 -2.93
C ALA A 64 -0.50 -8.74 -4.33
N GLU A 65 -1.01 -9.63 -5.18
CA GLU A 65 -0.59 -9.73 -6.59
C GLU A 65 -0.88 -8.43 -7.35
N ARG A 66 -2.10 -7.89 -7.23
CA ARG A 66 -2.49 -6.64 -7.92
C ARG A 66 -1.69 -5.42 -7.47
N LEU A 67 -1.27 -5.37 -6.21
CA LEU A 67 -0.40 -4.30 -5.71
C LEU A 67 1.01 -4.39 -6.31
N SER A 68 1.48 -5.59 -6.65
CA SER A 68 2.78 -5.78 -7.29
C SER A 68 2.81 -5.26 -8.74
N ASP A 69 1.64 -5.08 -9.36
CA ASP A 69 1.50 -4.48 -10.69
C ASP A 69 1.53 -2.93 -10.66
N MET A 70 1.48 -2.30 -9.48
CA MET A 70 1.46 -0.83 -9.37
C MET A 70 2.84 -0.24 -9.63
N MET A 71 2.91 0.82 -10.43
CA MET A 71 4.17 1.54 -10.68
C MET A 71 4.76 2.18 -9.42
N GLU A 72 3.90 2.55 -8.47
CA GLU A 72 4.31 3.15 -7.21
C GLU A 72 4.85 2.14 -6.20
N VAL A 73 4.67 0.84 -6.44
CA VAL A 73 5.09 -0.25 -5.56
C VAL A 73 6.36 -0.90 -6.09
N GLU A 74 7.38 -1.01 -5.24
CA GLU A 74 8.64 -1.67 -5.59
C GLU A 74 8.60 -3.16 -5.27
N VAL A 75 8.04 -3.53 -4.10
CA VAL A 75 7.95 -4.93 -3.69
C VAL A 75 6.79 -5.15 -2.71
N VAL A 76 6.19 -6.34 -2.81
CA VAL A 76 5.22 -6.86 -1.84
C VAL A 76 5.80 -8.11 -1.21
N LEU A 77 5.88 -8.14 0.12
CA LEU A 77 6.44 -9.25 0.90
C LEU A 77 5.39 -9.78 1.88
N GLU A 78 5.17 -11.09 1.92
CA GLU A 78 4.35 -11.73 2.98
C GLU A 78 5.09 -11.63 4.33
N ALA A 79 4.36 -11.29 5.39
CA ALA A 79 4.91 -10.95 6.71
C ALA A 79 4.50 -11.93 7.82
#